data_AF-A0A2L2Z1L9-F1
#
_entry.id   AF-A0A2L2Z1L9-F1
#
_cell.length_a   1.000
_cell.length_b   1.000
_cell.length_c   1.000
_cell.angle_alpha   90.00
_cell.angle_beta   90.00
_cell.angle_gamma   90.00
#
_symmetry.space_group_name_H-M   'P 1'
#
loop_
_entity.id
_entity.type
_entity.pdbx_description
1 polymer ?
#
loop_
_entity_poly.entity_id
_entity_poly.type
_entity_poly.pdbx_seq_one_letter_code
_entity_poly.pdbx_strand_id
1 'polypeptide(L)'
;TFILMTCSLSLAAVVILLAIVLGLRRIRQKSLIQSPVPGYISPNERAPHLSNNDDPDVEIDLDKLPSNVSYHRTQAKLLTKLVNLEYPRNDIIYIRDIGQGAFGRVFQAKAPGLVTAEAFTMIA
;
A
#
# COMPACT_ATOMS: atom_id res chain seq x y z
N THR A 1 -55.05 1.29 15.53
CA THR A 1 -54.17 2.47 15.59
C THR A 1 -52.98 2.27 16.50
N PHE A 2 -53.13 1.88 17.78
CA PHE A 2 -51.99 1.63 18.68
C PHE A 2 -50.97 0.61 18.15
N ILE A 3 -51.43 -0.52 17.58
CA ILE A 3 -50.55 -1.56 16.99
C ILE A 3 -49.73 -1.02 15.80
N LEU A 4 -50.34 -0.16 14.97
CA LEU A 4 -49.64 0.44 13.83
C LEU A 4 -48.60 1.47 14.28
N MET A 5 -48.88 2.20 15.36
CA MET A 5 -47.96 3.20 15.93
C MET A 5 -46.75 2.56 16.63
N THR A 6 -46.94 1.44 17.33
CA THR A 6 -45.82 0.72 17.95
C THR A 6 -44.96 -0.01 16.91
N CYS A 7 -45.59 -0.52 15.84
CA CYS A 7 -44.92 -1.16 14.72
C CYS A 7 -44.08 -0.17 13.89
N SER A 8 -44.59 1.04 13.63
CA SER A 8 -43.82 2.05 12.89
C SER A 8 -42.62 2.57 13.70
N LEU A 9 -42.79 2.74 15.01
CA LEU A 9 -41.70 3.16 15.90
C LEU A 9 -40.59 2.10 16.01
N SER A 10 -40.95 0.82 16.10
CA SER A 10 -39.98 -0.27 16.14
C SER A 10 -39.22 -0.42 14.82
N LEU A 11 -39.91 -0.32 13.68
CA LEU A 11 -39.28 -0.33 12.36
C LEU A 11 -38.28 0.82 12.20
N ALA A 12 -38.67 2.04 12.59
CA ALA A 12 -37.79 3.21 12.53
C ALA A 12 -36.53 3.03 13.39
N ALA A 13 -36.67 2.49 14.60
CA ALA A 13 -35.53 2.20 15.48
C ALA A 13 -34.56 1.18 14.86
N VAL A 14 -35.07 0.11 14.22
CA VAL A 14 -34.24 -0.88 13.53
C VAL A 14 -33.50 -0.27 12.34
N VAL A 15 -34.17 0.56 11.54
CA VAL A 15 -33.54 1.24 10.39
C VAL A 15 -32.43 2.19 10.85
N ILE A 16 -32.66 2.96 11.92
CA ILE A 16 -31.64 3.85 12.48
C ILE A 16 -30.45 3.04 13.02
N LEU A 17 -30.70 1.94 13.73
CA LEU A 17 -29.63 1.07 14.24
C LEU A 17 -28.81 0.47 13.09
N LEU A 18 -29.46 -0.01 12.02
CA LEU A 18 -28.77 -0.51 10.83
C LEU A 18 -27.94 0.58 10.15
N ALA A 19 -28.47 1.80 10.01
CA ALA A 19 -27.73 2.93 9.45
C ALA A 19 -26.49 3.28 10.29
N ILE A 20 -26.60 3.28 11.62
CA ILE A 20 -25.48 3.50 12.54
C ILE A 20 -24.44 2.38 12.40
N VAL A 21 -24.86 1.11 12.40
CA VAL A 21 -23.93 -0.03 12.25
C VAL A 21 -23.20 0.02 10.91
N LEU A 22 -23.90 0.31 9.81
CA LEU A 22 -23.28 0.46 8.48
C LEU A 22 -22.34 1.66 8.43
N GLY A 23 -22.72 2.78 9.06
CA GLY A 23 -21.88 3.97 9.19
C GLY A 23 -20.60 3.67 9.96
N LEU A 24 -20.70 3.03 11.12
CA LEU A 24 -19.55 2.63 11.95
C LEU A 24 -18.66 1.60 11.22
N ARG A 25 -19.25 0.65 10.49
CA ARG A 25 -18.50 -0.31 9.64
C ARG A 25 -17.75 0.42 8.53
N ARG A 26 -18.37 1.37 7.84
CA ARG A 26 -17.72 2.18 6.78
C ARG A 26 -16.60 3.06 7.33
N ILE A 27 -16.79 3.64 8.52
CA ILE A 27 -15.78 4.45 9.21
C ILE A 27 -14.62 3.57 9.71
N ARG A 28 -14.89 2.36 10.18
CA ARG A 28 -13.85 1.39 10.55
C ARG A 28 -13.09 0.90 9.33
N GLN A 29 -13.76 0.61 8.22
CA GLN A 29 -13.12 0.14 6.99
C GLN A 29 -12.14 1.19 6.43
N LYS A 30 -12.53 2.47 6.37
CA LYS A 30 -11.59 3.55 5.97
C LYS A 30 -10.40 3.66 6.94
N SER A 31 -10.60 3.40 8.23
CA SER A 31 -9.54 3.45 9.24
C SER A 31 -8.61 2.23 9.17
N LEU A 32 -9.11 1.05 8.78
CA LEU A 32 -8.33 -0.19 8.66
C LEU A 32 -7.48 -0.20 7.37
N ILE A 33 -7.91 0.53 6.34
CA ILE A 33 -7.12 0.80 5.13
C ILE A 33 -6.00 1.82 5.42
N GLN A 34 -6.17 2.67 6.45
CA GLN A 34 -5.18 3.64 6.91
C GLN A 34 -4.39 3.12 8.12
N SER A 35 -4.32 1.81 8.36
CA SER A 35 -3.29 1.28 9.26
C SER A 35 -1.95 1.48 8.53
N PRO A 36 -1.01 2.27 9.09
CA PRO A 36 0.36 2.26 8.60
C PRO A 36 0.81 0.80 8.70
N VAL A 37 1.17 0.18 7.58
CA VAL A 37 1.78 -1.14 7.60
C VAL A 37 3.02 -1.02 8.48
N PRO A 38 3.11 -1.73 9.62
CA PRO A 38 4.36 -1.78 10.37
C PRO A 38 5.35 -2.54 9.50
N GLY A 39 6.33 -1.83 8.92
CA GLY A 39 7.41 -2.46 8.17
C GLY A 39 7.91 -1.77 6.89
N TYR A 40 7.51 -0.54 6.58
CA TYR A 40 8.19 0.20 5.50
C TYR A 40 8.48 1.64 5.90
N ILE A 41 9.71 1.86 6.36
CA ILE A 41 10.29 3.19 6.56
C ILE A 41 10.71 3.71 5.18
N SER A 42 10.23 4.90 4.82
CA SER A 42 10.61 5.55 3.57
C SER A 42 12.13 5.80 3.55
N PRO A 43 12.86 5.55 2.44
CA PRO A 43 14.31 5.75 2.39
C PRO A 43 14.76 7.17 2.80
N ASN A 44 13.89 8.17 2.66
CA ASN A 44 14.13 9.57 3.01
C ASN A 44 13.86 9.92 4.49
N GLU A 45 13.25 9.02 5.27
CA GLU A 45 13.04 9.18 6.73
C GLU A 45 14.15 8.53 7.56
N ARG A 46 15.16 7.94 6.90
CA ARG A 46 16.29 7.27 7.56
C ARG A 46 17.23 8.31 8.17
N ALA A 47 17.15 8.50 9.48
CA ALA A 47 18.16 9.24 10.23
C ALA A 47 19.54 8.55 10.02
N PRO A 48 20.61 9.27 9.67
CA PRO A 48 21.84 8.67 9.15
C PRO A 48 22.70 7.91 10.17
N HIS A 49 22.25 7.63 11.39
CA HIS A 49 23.14 7.05 12.40
C HIS A 49 22.46 6.35 13.59
N LEU A 50 21.51 5.45 13.37
CA LEU A 50 21.12 4.53 14.43
C LEU A 50 20.96 3.10 13.89
N SER A 51 21.88 2.25 14.32
CA SER A 51 21.79 0.79 14.22
C SER A 51 20.52 0.35 14.93
N ASN A 52 19.55 -0.17 14.18
CA ASN A 52 18.29 -0.67 14.72
C ASN A 52 18.53 -2.05 15.36
N ASN A 53 18.28 -2.19 16.66
CA ASN A 53 18.13 -3.49 17.33
C ASN A 53 16.64 -3.95 17.39
N ASP A 54 15.75 -3.26 16.65
CA ASP A 54 14.29 -3.50 16.65
C ASP A 54 13.71 -3.77 15.24
N ASP A 55 14.55 -3.90 14.21
CA ASP A 55 14.18 -4.83 13.14
C ASP A 55 14.20 -6.21 13.83
N PRO A 56 13.25 -7.14 13.60
CA PRO A 56 13.64 -8.53 13.76
C PRO A 56 14.81 -8.67 12.82
N ASP A 57 16.03 -8.64 13.36
CA ASP A 57 17.24 -9.01 12.67
C ASP A 57 16.93 -10.39 12.14
N VAL A 58 16.39 -10.45 10.92
CA VAL A 58 16.46 -11.61 10.10
C VAL A 58 17.94 -11.64 9.80
N GLU A 59 18.68 -12.20 10.74
CA GLU A 59 20.03 -12.70 10.54
C GLU A 59 19.82 -13.76 9.47
N ILE A 60 19.81 -13.30 8.21
CA ILE A 60 19.69 -14.15 7.06
C ILE A 60 21.00 -14.91 7.07
N ASP A 61 20.92 -16.13 7.57
CA ASP A 61 22.02 -17.08 7.54
C ASP A 61 22.41 -17.27 6.07
N LEU A 62 23.47 -16.57 5.66
CA LEU A 62 23.93 -16.54 4.27
C LEU A 62 24.35 -17.93 3.81
N ASP A 63 24.73 -18.81 4.74
CA ASP A 63 25.16 -20.17 4.45
C ASP A 63 23.97 -21.10 4.16
N LYS A 64 22.76 -20.73 4.61
CA LYS A 64 21.51 -21.45 4.32
C LYS A 64 20.78 -20.97 3.08
N LEU A 65 21.23 -19.87 2.46
CA LEU A 65 20.63 -19.40 1.22
C LEU A 65 21.03 -20.32 0.06
N PRO A 66 20.08 -20.88 -0.70
CA PRO A 66 20.41 -21.59 -1.93
C PRO A 66 21.11 -20.61 -2.89
N SER A 67 22.14 -21.09 -3.59
CA SER A 67 22.83 -20.26 -4.57
C SER A 67 21.85 -19.83 -5.67
N ASN A 68 21.57 -18.53 -5.71
CA ASN A 68 20.75 -17.97 -6.77
C ASN A 68 21.61 -17.87 -8.04
N VAL A 69 21.61 -18.94 -8.84
CA VAL A 69 22.31 -19.02 -10.13
C VAL A 69 21.92 -17.92 -11.12
N SER A 70 20.85 -17.17 -10.84
CA SER A 70 20.36 -16.04 -11.63
C SER A 70 20.82 -14.69 -11.11
N TYR A 71 21.34 -14.57 -9.88
CA TYR A 71 21.63 -13.30 -9.20
C TYR A 71 22.62 -12.38 -9.93
N HIS A 72 23.51 -12.95 -10.75
CA HIS A 72 24.41 -12.21 -11.64
C HIS A 72 24.21 -12.54 -13.13
N ARG A 73 23.18 -13.33 -13.46
CA ARG A 73 22.91 -13.79 -14.82
C ARG A 73 21.93 -12.89 -15.57
N THR A 74 21.36 -11.91 -14.87
CA THR A 74 20.21 -11.15 -15.36
C THR A 74 20.63 -9.71 -15.69
N GLN A 75 21.20 -9.51 -16.88
CA GLN A 75 20.57 -8.48 -17.72
C GLN A 75 19.21 -9.10 -18.03
N ALA A 76 18.15 -8.64 -17.36
CA ALA A 76 16.82 -9.10 -17.69
C ALA A 76 16.68 -8.94 -19.19
N LYS A 77 16.42 -10.04 -19.93
CA LYS A 77 16.18 -9.98 -21.37
C LYS A 77 14.81 -9.33 -21.52
N LEU A 78 14.79 -8.01 -21.32
CA LEU A 78 13.63 -7.18 -21.40
C LEU A 78 13.09 -7.38 -22.79
N LEU A 79 11.83 -7.81 -22.87
CA LEU A 79 11.15 -7.89 -24.15
C LEU A 79 11.28 -6.53 -24.83
N THR A 80 11.60 -6.51 -26.13
CA THR A 80 11.86 -5.26 -26.88
C THR A 80 10.74 -4.22 -26.71
N LYS A 81 9.51 -4.67 -26.45
CA LYS A 81 8.34 -3.81 -26.20
C LYS A 81 8.37 -3.08 -24.85
N LEU A 82 9.06 -3.62 -23.85
CA LEU A 82 9.14 -3.09 -22.49
C LEU A 82 10.39 -2.25 -22.26
N VAL A 83 11.41 -2.36 -23.14
CA VAL A 83 12.66 -1.56 -23.05
C VAL A 83 12.35 -0.05 -23.07
N ASN A 84 11.43 0.37 -23.94
CA ASN A 84 11.04 1.78 -24.07
C ASN A 84 10.15 2.27 -22.92
N LEU A 85 9.72 1.39 -22.02
CA LEU A 85 8.90 1.71 -20.84
C LEU A 85 9.70 1.60 -19.54
N GLU A 86 11.01 1.36 -19.62
CA GLU A 86 11.87 1.30 -18.45
C GLU A 86 11.99 2.69 -17.83
N TYR A 87 11.76 2.78 -16.52
CA TYR A 87 11.94 3.98 -15.73
C TYR A 87 12.81 3.66 -14.51
N PRO A 88 13.81 4.50 -14.15
CA PRO A 88 14.69 4.23 -13.02
C PRO A 88 13.89 4.12 -11.73
N ARG A 89 13.89 2.92 -11.12
CA ARG A 89 13.11 2.67 -9.89
C ARG A 89 13.48 3.62 -8.74
N ASN A 90 14.74 4.02 -8.64
CA ASN A 90 15.22 4.90 -7.58
C ASN A 90 14.70 6.34 -7.69
N ASP A 91 14.22 6.73 -8.87
CA ASP A 91 13.67 8.07 -9.10
C ASP A 91 12.18 8.14 -8.75
N ILE A 92 11.55 7.02 -8.41
CA ILE A 92 10.15 6.96 -7.97
C ILE A 92 10.03 7.45 -6.52
N ILE A 93 9.33 8.56 -6.32
CA ILE A 93 9.12 9.17 -5.01
C ILE A 93 7.80 8.70 -4.44
N TYR A 94 7.85 7.87 -3.40
CA TYR A 94 6.66 7.38 -2.69
C TYR A 94 5.82 8.52 -2.09
N ILE A 95 4.50 8.38 -2.10
CA ILE A 95 3.56 9.28 -1.43
C ILE A 95 2.72 8.55 -0.39
N ARG A 96 1.97 7.53 -0.82
CA ARG A 96 1.08 6.75 0.06
C ARG A 96 0.69 5.43 -0.56
N ASP A 97 0.38 4.44 0.27
CA ASP A 97 -0.27 3.22 -0.22
C ASP A 97 -1.74 3.47 -0.55
N ILE A 98 -2.23 2.80 -1.59
CA ILE A 98 -3.62 2.89 -2.05
C ILE A 98 -4.33 1.54 -2.07
N GLY A 99 -3.59 0.42 -1.94
CA GLY A 99 -4.18 -0.91 -1.84
C GLY A 99 -3.14 -2.03 -1.80
N GLN A 100 -3.63 -3.27 -1.83
CA GLN A 100 -2.80 -4.47 -1.88
C GLN A 100 -3.42 -5.47 -2.86
N GLY A 101 -2.61 -5.95 -3.80
CA GLY A 101 -2.96 -7.01 -4.74
C GLY A 101 -2.20 -8.31 -4.46
N ALA A 102 -2.45 -9.33 -5.27
CA ALA A 102 -1.79 -10.64 -5.14
C ALA A 102 -0.25 -10.57 -5.31
N PHE A 103 0.24 -9.56 -6.03
CA PHE A 103 1.67 -9.36 -6.32
C PHE A 103 2.37 -8.43 -5.33
N GLY A 104 1.64 -7.80 -4.40
CA GLY A 104 2.19 -6.86 -3.43
C GLY A 104 1.33 -5.62 -3.24
N ARG A 105 1.91 -4.59 -2.62
CA ARG A 105 1.23 -3.32 -2.37
C ARG A 105 1.15 -2.46 -3.62
N VAL A 106 0.10 -1.67 -3.71
CA VAL A 106 -0.13 -0.64 -4.73
C VAL A 106 -0.01 0.71 -4.05
N PHE A 107 0.82 1.60 -4.59
CA PHE A 107 1.13 2.87 -3.96
C PHE A 107 1.15 4.01 -4.97
N GLN A 108 0.64 5.15 -4.52
CA GLN A 108 0.75 6.40 -5.23
C GLN A 108 2.17 6.96 -5.08
N ALA A 109 2.75 7.43 -6.19
CA ALA A 109 4.09 8.00 -6.24
C ALA A 109 4.21 9.15 -7.26
N LYS A 110 5.30 9.91 -7.17
CA LYS A 110 5.70 10.90 -8.17
C LYS A 110 6.88 10.36 -8.97
N ALA A 111 6.81 10.48 -10.29
CA ALA A 111 7.88 10.15 -11.21
C ALA A 111 8.32 11.44 -11.95
N PRO A 112 9.41 12.09 -11.54
CA PRO A 112 9.96 13.23 -12.27
C PRO A 112 10.53 12.79 -13.62
N GLY A 113 10.39 13.64 -14.64
CA GLY A 113 10.95 13.38 -15.97
C GLY A 113 10.31 12.21 -16.72
N LEU A 114 9.20 11.64 -16.23
CA LEU A 114 8.44 10.62 -16.94
C LEU A 114 7.77 11.18 -18.20
N VAL A 115 7.27 12.42 -18.14
CA VAL A 115 6.74 13.19 -19.27
C VAL A 115 7.56 14.47 -19.40
N THR A 116 8.10 14.74 -20.58
CA THR A 116 9.02 15.87 -20.84
C THR A 116 8.44 17.26 -20.55
N ALA A 117 7.11 17.39 -20.50
CA ALA A 117 6.42 18.66 -20.26
C ALA A 117 6.10 18.92 -18.78
N GLU A 118 6.22 17.92 -17.90
CA GLU A 118 5.82 18.01 -16.50
C GLU A 118 7.02 17.86 -15.56
N ALA A 119 7.05 18.65 -14.48
CA ALA A 119 8.11 18.53 -13.46
C ALA A 119 8.02 17.19 -12.69
N PHE A 120 6.80 16.71 -12.46
CA PHE A 120 6.51 15.43 -11.82
C PHE A 120 5.18 14.90 -12.33
N THR A 121 5.16 13.61 -12.66
CA THR A 121 3.94 12.91 -13.03
C THR A 121 3.48 12.04 -11.87
N MET A 122 2.19 12.11 -11.55
CA MET A 122 1.59 11.30 -10.49
C MET A 122 1.24 9.91 -11.03
N ILE A 123 1.75 8.86 -10.39
CA ILE A 123 1.54 7.46 -10.79
C ILE A 123 0.97 6.64 -9.62
N ALA A 124 0.40 5.48 -9.94
CA ALA A 124 -0.30 4.58 -9.01
C ALA A 124 0.05 3.11 -9.29
#